data_AF-A0AAQ3PUR4-F1
#
_entry.id   AF-A0AAQ3PUR4-F1
#
_cell.length_a   1.000
_cell.length_b   1.000
_cell.length_c   1.000
_cell.angle_alpha   90.00
_cell.angle_beta   90.00
_cell.angle_gamma   90.00
#
_symmetry.space_group_name_H-M   'P 1'
#
loop_
_entity.id
_entity.type
_entity.pdbx_description
1 polymer ?
#
loop_
_entity_poly.entity_id
_entity_poly.type
_entity_poly.pdbx_seq_one_letter_code
_entity_poly.pdbx_strand_id
1 'polypeptide(L)'
;MAWRGGRGGITLGGSCKDFRMDLGVGSFVVANALVSRQARNITSMSFKDTLSSISPLVFLGFARIISTWGVDYQVHVGEYGVHWNFFFTLAAVSILTSIVRIHPMHCGLVGLLILAGYQIWLSSGLNEYLISDQRSVDIISQNKEGVYSILGYWSMFLIGVSLGYYLFSDSSLKRKNNKTPVVEIWVLAACFWILVIMFDTYIERVSRRMCNFSYAMLVFGQNFQVLSILTLAVFAPYKKNLVLEDAFNQNMLGSFLLANILTDLVNLSVNTLSASSLTALAILSAYAFTLCMVTGLTHFCGVRIKFW
;
A
#
# COMPACT_ATOMS: atom_id res chain seq x y z
N MET A 1 14.27 37.51 -18.64
CA MET A 1 14.08 37.83 -20.07
C MET A 1 13.78 36.52 -20.79
N ALA A 2 12.65 36.49 -21.49
CA ALA A 2 12.00 35.44 -22.25
C ALA A 2 12.78 34.15 -22.62
N TRP A 3 12.14 33.00 -22.39
CA TRP A 3 12.08 31.93 -23.39
C TRP A 3 10.66 31.33 -23.42
N ARG A 4 9.82 31.91 -24.29
CA ARG A 4 8.65 31.25 -24.86
C ARG A 4 9.13 30.40 -26.03
N GLY A 5 8.76 29.13 -26.04
CA GLY A 5 9.02 28.22 -27.15
C GLY A 5 8.12 27.01 -27.05
N GLY A 6 6.81 27.21 -27.17
CA GLY A 6 5.85 26.14 -27.29
C GLY A 6 6.07 25.37 -28.60
N ARG A 7 6.24 24.06 -28.48
CA ARG A 7 5.82 23.07 -29.49
C ARG A 7 5.39 21.82 -28.74
N GLY A 8 4.12 21.47 -28.91
CA GLY A 8 3.46 20.38 -28.21
C GLY A 8 4.11 19.04 -28.51
N GLY A 9 4.71 18.46 -27.48
CA GLY A 9 4.99 17.04 -27.37
C GLY A 9 4.36 16.60 -26.06
N ILE A 10 3.42 15.67 -26.12
CA ILE A 10 2.81 15.04 -24.95
C ILE A 10 3.94 14.32 -24.21
N THR A 11 4.49 14.94 -23.17
CA THR A 11 5.54 14.38 -22.33
C THR A 11 4.95 13.33 -21.38
N LEU A 12 4.65 12.15 -21.92
CA LEU A 12 4.35 10.92 -21.16
C LEU A 12 5.53 10.43 -20.28
N GLY A 13 6.70 11.09 -20.36
CA GLY A 13 7.92 10.68 -19.64
C GLY A 13 8.02 11.14 -18.18
N GLY A 14 7.24 12.14 -17.75
CA GLY A 14 7.25 12.64 -16.37
C GLY A 14 6.34 11.83 -15.43
N SER A 15 5.12 11.53 -15.88
CA SER A 15 4.11 10.84 -15.05
C SER A 15 4.46 9.42 -14.63
N CYS A 16 5.30 8.70 -15.39
CA CYS A 16 5.58 7.29 -15.11
C CYS A 16 6.63 7.06 -14.01
N LYS A 17 7.45 8.09 -13.67
CA LYS A 17 8.49 7.96 -12.64
C LYS A 17 7.92 8.09 -11.22
N ASP A 18 7.02 9.04 -10.97
CA ASP A 18 6.39 9.22 -9.65
C ASP A 18 5.31 8.16 -9.37
N PHE A 19 4.69 7.63 -10.43
CA PHE A 19 3.65 6.59 -10.32
C PHE A 19 4.18 5.26 -9.76
N ARG A 20 5.46 4.94 -9.96
CA ARG A 20 6.01 3.59 -9.70
C ARG A 20 6.58 3.40 -8.29
N MET A 21 6.86 4.46 -7.53
CA MET A 21 7.54 4.38 -6.23
C MET A 21 6.60 4.16 -5.04
N ASP A 22 5.29 4.28 -5.22
CA ASP A 22 4.39 4.70 -4.15
C ASP A 22 3.22 3.74 -3.82
N LEU A 23 3.20 2.57 -4.48
CA LEU A 23 2.10 1.60 -4.38
C LEU A 23 2.21 0.65 -3.17
N GLY A 24 3.42 0.39 -2.67
CA GLY A 24 3.68 -0.68 -1.69
C GLY A 24 2.87 -0.53 -0.41
N VAL A 25 2.79 0.70 0.09
CA VAL A 25 2.06 1.07 1.31
C VAL A 25 0.56 0.85 1.18
N GLY A 26 -0.06 1.38 0.12
CA GLY A 26 -1.48 1.15 -0.15
C GLY A 26 -1.77 -0.35 -0.33
N SER A 27 -0.90 -1.07 -1.03
CA SER A 27 -1.07 -2.51 -1.25
C SER A 27 -1.01 -3.30 0.05
N PHE A 28 -0.12 -2.93 0.98
CA PHE A 28 -0.08 -3.54 2.31
C PHE A 28 -1.37 -3.28 3.10
N VAL A 29 -1.93 -2.07 3.03
CA VAL A 29 -3.22 -1.73 3.66
C VAL A 29 -4.35 -2.58 3.05
N VAL A 30 -4.45 -2.64 1.73
CA VAL A 30 -5.49 -3.41 1.02
C VAL A 30 -5.36 -4.91 1.29
N ALA A 31 -4.15 -5.47 1.22
CA ALA A 31 -3.91 -6.88 1.50
C ALA A 31 -4.34 -7.25 2.92
N ASN A 32 -3.95 -6.46 3.92
CA ASN A 32 -4.36 -6.68 5.32
C ASN A 32 -5.87 -6.52 5.51
N ALA A 33 -6.50 -5.56 4.82
CA ALA A 33 -7.94 -5.37 4.88
C ALA A 33 -8.71 -6.58 4.32
N LEU A 34 -8.28 -7.09 3.16
CA LEU A 34 -8.89 -8.23 2.47
C LEU A 34 -8.86 -9.51 3.33
N VAL A 35 -7.74 -9.79 4.02
CA VAL A 35 -7.59 -10.99 4.87
C VAL A 35 -7.94 -10.76 6.33
N SER A 36 -8.42 -9.56 6.67
CA SER A 36 -8.71 -9.17 8.05
C SER A 36 -9.74 -10.11 8.70
N ARG A 37 -9.68 -10.22 10.04
CA ARG A 37 -10.68 -10.97 10.81
C ARG A 37 -12.08 -10.35 10.67
N GLN A 38 -12.15 -9.03 10.53
CA GLN A 38 -13.38 -8.29 10.27
C GLN A 38 -14.00 -8.69 8.91
N ALA A 39 -13.19 -8.86 7.87
CA ALA A 39 -13.65 -9.37 6.57
C ALA A 39 -14.16 -10.83 6.65
N ARG A 40 -13.75 -11.61 7.66
CA ARG A 40 -14.24 -12.98 7.90
C ARG A 40 -15.40 -13.06 8.90
N ASN A 41 -16.02 -11.93 9.23
CA ASN A 41 -17.13 -11.82 10.18
C ASN A 41 -16.80 -12.33 11.60
N ILE A 42 -15.53 -12.30 11.99
CA ILE A 42 -15.10 -12.65 13.35
C ILE A 42 -15.11 -11.36 14.18
N THR A 43 -16.16 -11.17 14.98
CA THR A 43 -16.51 -9.92 15.67
C THR A 43 -15.81 -9.70 17.01
N SER A 44 -14.84 -10.53 17.36
CA SER A 44 -14.15 -10.49 18.66
C SER A 44 -12.68 -10.09 18.50
N MET A 45 -12.38 -8.79 18.62
CA MET A 45 -11.05 -8.36 19.08
C MET A 45 -11.22 -7.51 20.33
N SER A 46 -10.48 -7.88 21.37
CA SER A 46 -10.27 -7.00 22.52
C SER A 46 -9.37 -5.85 22.08
N PHE A 47 -9.55 -4.67 22.69
CA PHE A 47 -8.64 -3.54 22.48
C PHE A 47 -7.18 -3.91 22.79
N LYS A 48 -6.97 -4.89 23.70
CA LYS A 48 -5.65 -5.47 23.99
C LYS A 48 -5.05 -6.22 22.81
N ASP A 49 -5.86 -6.94 22.02
CA ASP A 49 -5.40 -7.67 20.84
C ASP A 49 -5.02 -6.69 19.72
N THR A 50 -5.79 -5.62 19.56
CA THR A 50 -5.48 -4.51 18.65
C THR A 50 -4.15 -3.87 19.07
N LEU A 51 -4.00 -3.51 20.35
CA LEU A 51 -2.79 -2.87 20.86
C LEU A 51 -1.54 -3.78 20.73
N SER A 52 -1.70 -5.08 20.96
CA SER A 52 -0.64 -6.07 20.74
C SER A 52 -0.26 -6.20 19.26
N SER A 53 -1.21 -6.04 18.35
CA SER A 53 -0.93 -6.07 16.90
C SER A 53 -0.32 -4.76 16.37
N ILE A 54 -0.54 -3.65 17.08
CA ILE A 54 -0.03 -2.31 16.74
C ILE A 54 1.40 -2.12 17.26
N SER A 55 1.73 -2.71 18.40
CA SER A 55 3.04 -2.56 19.04
C SER A 55 4.25 -2.83 18.11
N PRO A 56 4.25 -3.87 17.26
CA PRO A 56 5.32 -4.10 16.28
C PRO A 56 5.45 -2.97 15.26
N LEU A 57 4.33 -2.46 14.77
CA LEU A 57 4.31 -1.39 13.76
C LEU A 57 4.85 -0.09 14.36
N VAL A 58 4.39 0.26 15.56
CA VAL A 58 4.86 1.47 16.25
C VAL A 58 6.35 1.37 16.57
N PHE A 59 6.81 0.22 17.07
CA PHE A 59 8.23 -0.03 17.32
C PHE A 59 9.07 0.09 16.04
N LEU A 60 8.61 -0.49 14.93
CA LEU A 60 9.26 -0.36 13.63
C LEU A 60 9.24 1.07 13.10
N GLY A 61 8.18 1.84 13.38
CA GLY A 61 8.11 3.27 13.11
C GLY A 61 9.21 4.05 13.82
N PHE A 62 9.37 3.83 15.12
CA PHE A 62 10.46 4.45 15.89
C PHE A 62 11.85 3.98 15.43
N ALA A 63 12.03 2.68 15.18
CA ALA A 63 13.29 2.13 14.67
C ALA A 63 13.67 2.76 13.32
N ARG A 64 12.69 2.97 12.43
CA ARG A 64 12.90 3.64 11.15
C ARG A 64 13.35 5.09 11.33
N ILE A 65 12.72 5.85 12.23
CA ILE A 65 13.13 7.24 12.52
C ILE A 65 14.58 7.27 12.99
N ILE A 66 14.92 6.43 13.97
CA ILE A 66 16.27 6.34 14.54
C ILE A 66 17.29 5.97 13.45
N SER A 67 16.97 4.99 12.60
CA SER A 67 17.82 4.58 11.48
C SER A 67 18.01 5.71 10.46
N THR A 68 16.95 6.45 10.13
CA THR A 68 17.04 7.56 9.16
C THR A 68 17.79 8.77 9.72
N TRP A 69 17.66 9.03 11.02
CA TRP A 69 18.41 10.09 11.72
C TRP A 69 19.88 9.73 11.92
N GLY A 70 20.20 8.46 12.15
CA GLY A 70 21.58 8.01 12.38
C GLY A 70 22.45 7.92 11.12
N VAL A 71 21.86 8.00 9.93
CA VAL A 71 22.55 7.78 8.65
C VAL A 71 22.50 9.00 7.71
N ASP A 72 22.03 10.17 8.19
CA ASP A 72 21.88 11.41 7.39
C ASP A 72 21.24 11.14 6.01
N TYR A 73 20.24 10.25 6.00
CA TYR A 73 19.54 9.90 4.77
C TYR A 73 18.71 11.10 4.31
N GLN A 74 18.73 11.41 3.01
CA GLN A 74 17.84 12.41 2.42
C GLN A 74 16.40 11.91 2.46
N VAL A 75 15.73 12.08 3.60
CA VAL A 75 14.30 11.82 3.72
C VAL A 75 13.59 12.79 2.77
N HIS A 76 12.88 12.27 1.76
CA HIS A 76 11.97 13.08 0.95
C HIS A 76 10.85 13.57 1.86
N VAL A 77 11.07 14.74 2.45
CA VAL A 77 10.21 15.25 3.50
C VAL A 77 8.77 15.49 3.00
N GLY A 78 8.58 15.58 1.68
CA GLY A 78 7.27 15.66 1.06
C GLY A 78 6.48 14.35 1.00
N GLU A 79 7.03 13.19 1.41
CA GLU A 79 6.27 11.93 1.39
C GLU A 79 5.34 11.73 2.58
N TYR A 80 5.82 12.01 3.79
CA TYR A 80 5.06 11.85 5.04
C TYR A 80 5.16 13.06 5.97
N GLY A 81 6.21 13.88 5.81
CA GLY A 81 6.57 14.90 6.77
C GLY A 81 7.94 14.68 7.39
N VAL A 82 8.29 15.54 8.34
CA VAL A 82 9.62 15.58 8.99
C VAL A 82 9.81 14.41 9.95
N HIS A 83 8.78 14.03 10.70
CA HIS A 83 8.84 13.04 11.78
C HIS A 83 7.84 11.88 11.59
N TRP A 84 7.03 11.92 10.54
CA TRP A 84 6.02 10.92 10.27
C TRP A 84 6.53 9.83 9.33
N ASN A 85 6.02 8.62 9.49
CA ASN A 85 6.34 7.51 8.62
C ASN A 85 5.11 6.64 8.34
N PHE A 86 5.26 5.76 7.37
CA PHE A 86 4.23 4.78 6.99
C PHE A 86 3.69 3.94 8.15
N PHE A 87 4.56 3.51 9.08
CA PHE A 87 4.13 2.66 10.19
C PHE A 87 3.21 3.40 11.14
N PHE A 88 3.42 4.71 11.34
CA PHE A 88 2.49 5.54 12.11
C PHE A 88 1.15 5.73 11.41
N THR A 89 1.13 5.87 10.08
CA THR A 89 -0.12 5.88 9.32
C THR A 89 -0.90 4.58 9.51
N LEU A 90 -0.23 3.42 9.44
CA LEU A 90 -0.88 2.13 9.71
C LEU A 90 -1.40 2.01 11.15
N ALA A 91 -0.60 2.45 12.13
CA ALA A 91 -1.00 2.45 13.53
C ALA A 91 -2.24 3.33 13.73
N ALA A 92 -2.28 4.53 13.16
CA ALA A 92 -3.44 5.41 13.22
C ALA A 92 -4.69 4.79 12.57
N VAL A 93 -4.55 4.20 11.38
CA VAL A 93 -5.66 3.49 10.70
C VAL A 93 -6.20 2.36 11.57
N SER A 94 -5.33 1.55 12.18
CA SER A 94 -5.76 0.45 13.06
C SER A 94 -6.44 0.90 14.36
N ILE A 95 -6.06 2.06 14.90
CA ILE A 95 -6.74 2.68 16.05
C ILE A 95 -8.12 3.16 15.62
N LEU A 96 -8.22 3.89 14.50
CA LEU A 96 -9.48 4.42 13.97
C LEU A 96 -10.49 3.30 13.68
N THR A 97 -10.05 2.20 13.07
CA THR A 97 -10.90 1.03 12.80
C THR A 97 -11.33 0.31 14.08
N SER A 98 -10.49 0.30 15.12
CA SER A 98 -10.86 -0.29 16.42
C SER A 98 -11.88 0.55 17.19
N ILE A 99 -11.85 1.88 17.03
CA ILE A 99 -12.82 2.80 17.63
C ILE A 99 -14.15 2.70 16.90
N VAL A 100 -14.11 2.71 15.57
CA VAL A 100 -15.29 2.73 14.70
C VAL A 100 -15.65 1.30 14.30
N ARG A 101 -16.36 0.58 15.18
CA ARG A 101 -16.81 -0.79 14.93
C ARG A 101 -18.04 -0.83 14.02
N ILE A 102 -17.82 -0.75 12.71
CA ILE A 102 -18.89 -0.88 11.71
C ILE A 102 -19.01 -2.34 11.26
N HIS A 103 -20.24 -2.81 11.10
CA HIS A 103 -20.51 -4.14 10.54
C HIS A 103 -19.91 -4.26 9.13
N PRO A 104 -19.23 -5.38 8.77
CA PRO A 104 -18.52 -5.54 7.49
C PRO A 104 -19.34 -5.18 6.24
N MET A 105 -20.66 -5.43 6.26
CA MET A 105 -21.58 -5.13 5.16
C MET A 105 -21.72 -3.62 4.87
N HIS A 106 -21.67 -2.76 5.89
CA HIS A 106 -21.81 -1.30 5.73
C HIS A 106 -20.44 -0.59 5.68
N CYS A 107 -19.38 -1.29 6.07
CA CYS A 107 -18.01 -0.80 6.14
C CYS A 107 -17.56 -0.23 4.78
N GLY A 108 -17.88 -0.90 3.67
CA GLY A 108 -17.50 -0.44 2.33
C GLY A 108 -18.18 0.85 1.93
N LEU A 109 -19.49 0.98 2.19
CA LEU A 109 -20.23 2.21 1.90
C LEU A 109 -19.72 3.38 2.73
N VAL A 110 -19.44 3.16 4.01
CA VAL A 110 -18.85 4.20 4.87
C VAL A 110 -17.46 4.60 4.37
N GLY A 111 -16.62 3.64 4.00
CA GLY A 111 -15.31 3.93 3.39
C GLY A 111 -15.42 4.76 2.11
N LEU A 112 -16.38 4.45 1.23
CA LEU A 112 -16.63 5.25 0.03
C LEU A 112 -17.10 6.67 0.34
N LEU A 113 -17.99 6.84 1.33
CA LEU A 113 -18.46 8.16 1.76
C LEU A 113 -17.33 9.01 2.35
N ILE A 114 -16.47 8.42 3.18
CA ILE A 114 -15.30 9.12 3.73
C ILE A 114 -14.34 9.49 2.62
N LEU A 115 -14.05 8.57 1.67
CA LEU A 115 -13.15 8.85 0.56
C LEU A 115 -13.69 9.96 -0.35
N ALA A 116 -14.99 9.94 -0.65
CA ALA A 116 -15.64 10.98 -1.44
C ALA A 116 -15.63 12.34 -0.71
N GLY A 117 -15.97 12.37 0.58
CA GLY A 117 -15.90 13.59 1.39
C GLY A 117 -14.49 14.14 1.49
N TYR A 118 -13.50 13.27 1.66
CA TYR A 118 -12.08 13.64 1.66
C TYR A 118 -11.63 14.19 0.29
N GLN A 119 -12.08 13.60 -0.82
CA GLN A 119 -11.78 14.13 -2.15
C GLN A 119 -12.40 15.52 -2.38
N ILE A 120 -13.62 15.77 -1.89
CA ILE A 120 -14.25 17.09 -1.94
C ILE A 120 -13.41 18.11 -1.16
N TRP A 121 -12.91 17.72 0.03
CA TRP A 121 -12.03 18.57 0.83
C TRP A 121 -10.70 18.84 0.13
N LEU A 122 -10.09 17.83 -0.50
CA LEU A 122 -8.91 18.00 -1.36
C LEU A 122 -9.15 19.01 -2.48
N SER A 123 -10.27 18.89 -3.20
CA SER A 123 -10.63 19.83 -4.26
C SER A 123 -10.99 21.23 -3.78
N SER A 124 -11.27 21.41 -2.49
CA SER A 124 -11.60 22.72 -1.87
C SER A 124 -10.35 23.50 -1.44
N GLY A 125 -9.14 23.06 -1.83
CA GLY A 125 -7.87 23.76 -1.56
C GLY A 125 -6.94 23.05 -0.57
N LEU A 126 -7.33 21.91 0.01
CA LEU A 126 -6.43 21.11 0.84
C LEU A 126 -5.26 20.53 0.01
N ASN A 127 -5.47 20.24 -1.27
CA ASN A 127 -4.41 19.78 -2.17
C ASN A 127 -3.28 20.83 -2.33
N GLU A 128 -3.60 22.11 -2.48
CA GLU A 128 -2.64 23.21 -2.54
C GLU A 128 -1.85 23.33 -1.23
N TYR A 129 -2.53 23.18 -0.09
CA TYR A 129 -1.87 23.17 1.22
C TYR A 129 -0.90 22.00 1.37
N LEU A 130 -1.27 20.79 0.94
CA LEU A 130 -0.43 19.59 1.04
C LEU A 130 0.76 19.60 0.08
N ILE A 131 0.62 20.20 -1.11
CA ILE A 131 1.71 20.33 -2.09
C ILE A 131 2.67 21.47 -1.73
N SER A 132 2.21 22.49 -1.01
CA SER A 132 3.06 23.63 -0.64
C SER A 132 4.27 23.21 0.21
N ASP A 133 5.44 23.78 -0.06
CA ASP A 133 6.65 23.56 0.76
C ASP A 133 6.64 24.36 2.08
N GLN A 134 5.63 25.22 2.27
CA GLN A 134 5.50 26.03 3.48
C GLN A 134 5.10 25.15 4.67
N ARG A 135 5.91 25.23 5.72
CA ARG A 135 5.71 24.51 6.98
C ARG A 135 5.70 25.52 8.11
N SER A 136 4.64 25.50 8.93
CA SER A 136 4.64 26.25 10.17
C SER A 136 5.47 25.51 11.23
N VAL A 137 5.68 26.16 12.37
CA VAL A 137 6.41 25.59 13.51
C VAL A 137 5.65 24.41 14.16
N ASP A 138 4.36 24.26 13.85
CA ASP A 138 3.49 23.25 14.45
C ASP A 138 3.84 21.83 13.99
N ILE A 139 3.82 20.88 14.93
CA ILE A 139 4.11 19.45 14.69
C ILE A 139 3.18 18.86 13.61
N ILE A 140 1.93 19.34 13.54
CA ILE A 140 0.95 18.91 12.53
C ILE A 140 1.33 19.44 11.15
N SER A 141 1.78 20.70 11.03
CA SER A 141 2.18 21.27 9.74
C SER A 141 3.46 20.64 9.21
N GLN A 142 4.37 20.26 10.09
CA GLN A 142 5.58 19.51 9.73
C GLN A 142 5.29 18.10 9.21
N ASN A 143 4.12 17.54 9.53
CA ASN A 143 3.71 16.18 9.18
C ASN A 143 2.38 16.14 8.43
N LYS A 144 2.03 17.24 7.74
CA LYS A 144 0.71 17.43 7.14
C LYS A 144 0.39 16.31 6.14
N GLU A 145 1.35 15.91 5.31
CA GLU A 145 1.17 14.88 4.29
C GLU A 145 0.79 13.54 4.95
N GLY A 146 1.51 13.15 6.01
CA GLY A 146 1.27 11.93 6.76
C GLY A 146 -0.04 11.94 7.55
N VAL A 147 -0.41 13.06 8.17
CA VAL A 147 -1.61 13.16 9.02
C VAL A 147 -2.88 13.19 8.19
N TYR A 148 -2.96 14.03 7.16
CA TYR A 148 -4.18 14.14 6.34
C TYR A 148 -4.41 12.89 5.48
N SER A 149 -3.34 12.23 5.01
CA SER A 149 -3.47 10.98 4.25
C SER A 149 -4.05 9.80 5.06
N ILE A 150 -4.06 9.86 6.40
CA ILE A 150 -4.69 8.82 7.25
C ILE A 150 -6.15 8.60 6.84
N LEU A 151 -6.90 9.66 6.50
CA LEU A 151 -8.30 9.56 6.09
C LEU A 151 -8.46 8.78 4.79
N GLY A 152 -7.58 9.00 3.81
CA GLY A 152 -7.54 8.25 2.56
C GLY A 152 -7.21 6.77 2.79
N TYR A 153 -6.17 6.49 3.59
CA TYR A 153 -5.77 5.11 3.90
C TYR A 153 -6.83 4.36 4.74
N TRP A 154 -7.47 5.05 5.68
CA TRP A 154 -8.55 4.48 6.47
C TRP A 154 -9.75 4.11 5.61
N SER A 155 -10.15 5.00 4.70
CA SER A 155 -11.21 4.73 3.72
C SER A 155 -10.89 3.52 2.85
N MET A 156 -9.65 3.46 2.33
CA MET A 156 -9.16 2.34 1.53
C MET A 156 -9.20 1.03 2.32
N PHE A 157 -8.82 1.05 3.60
CA PHE A 157 -8.92 -0.11 4.47
C PHE A 157 -10.37 -0.58 4.61
N LEU A 158 -11.32 0.32 4.90
CA LEU A 158 -12.74 -0.03 5.08
C LEU A 158 -13.37 -0.61 3.80
N ILE A 159 -13.03 -0.07 2.63
CA ILE A 159 -13.44 -0.62 1.33
C ILE A 159 -12.85 -2.02 1.13
N GLY A 160 -11.56 -2.20 1.45
CA GLY A 160 -10.89 -3.49 1.36
C GLY A 160 -11.51 -4.57 2.25
N VAL A 161 -11.93 -4.22 3.47
CA VAL A 161 -12.65 -5.14 4.37
C VAL A 161 -13.97 -5.61 3.76
N SER A 162 -14.73 -4.69 3.16
CA SER A 162 -16.01 -5.01 2.52
C SER A 162 -15.83 -5.91 1.29
N LEU A 163 -14.82 -5.62 0.46
CA LEU A 163 -14.48 -6.45 -0.70
C LEU A 163 -14.02 -7.84 -0.26
N GLY A 164 -13.18 -7.92 0.78
CA GLY A 164 -12.75 -9.19 1.37
C GLY A 164 -13.92 -10.00 1.90
N TYR A 165 -14.89 -9.35 2.57
CA TYR A 165 -16.12 -10.01 3.03
C TYR A 165 -16.93 -10.58 1.87
N TYR A 166 -17.15 -9.81 0.79
CA TYR A 166 -17.88 -10.29 -0.37
C TYR A 166 -17.17 -11.47 -1.06
N LEU A 167 -15.85 -11.39 -1.23
CA LEU A 167 -15.05 -12.43 -1.90
C LEU A 167 -14.88 -13.70 -1.07
N PHE A 168 -14.63 -13.58 0.25
CA PHE A 168 -14.30 -14.72 1.12
C PHE A 168 -15.47 -15.28 1.92
N SER A 169 -16.47 -14.46 2.29
CA SER A 169 -17.64 -14.94 3.05
C SER A 169 -18.66 -15.62 2.14
N ASP A 170 -18.85 -15.12 0.91
CA ASP A 170 -19.80 -15.69 -0.05
C ASP A 170 -19.23 -16.95 -0.75
N SER A 171 -17.90 -17.04 -0.90
CA SER A 171 -17.24 -18.23 -1.46
C SER A 171 -17.36 -19.48 -0.58
N SER A 172 -17.57 -19.34 0.74
CA SER A 172 -17.95 -20.44 1.64
C SER A 172 -19.26 -21.10 1.21
N LEU A 173 -20.25 -20.30 0.79
CA LEU A 173 -21.57 -20.75 0.37
C LEU A 173 -21.61 -21.16 -1.12
N LYS A 174 -20.83 -20.48 -1.97
CA LYS A 174 -20.75 -20.72 -3.44
C LYS A 174 -19.76 -21.83 -3.86
N ARG A 175 -19.19 -22.59 -2.92
CA ARG A 175 -18.18 -23.66 -3.12
C ARG A 175 -18.66 -24.88 -3.95
N LYS A 176 -19.76 -24.76 -4.68
CA LYS A 176 -20.25 -25.74 -5.65
C LYS A 176 -19.75 -25.48 -7.08
N ASN A 177 -19.27 -24.26 -7.39
CA ASN A 177 -18.75 -23.92 -8.73
C ASN A 177 -17.39 -23.19 -8.63
N ASN A 178 -16.31 -23.85 -9.05
CA ASN A 178 -14.93 -23.36 -8.85
C ASN A 178 -14.55 -22.19 -9.77
N LYS A 179 -15.34 -21.85 -10.79
CA LYS A 179 -14.99 -20.82 -11.80
C LYS A 179 -15.58 -19.44 -11.51
N THR A 180 -16.69 -19.37 -10.78
CA THR A 180 -17.39 -18.13 -10.43
C THR A 180 -16.54 -17.09 -9.69
N PRO A 181 -15.80 -17.43 -8.61
CA PRO A 181 -15.00 -16.44 -7.89
C PRO A 181 -13.81 -15.91 -8.71
N VAL A 182 -13.30 -16.70 -9.66
CA VAL A 182 -12.23 -16.24 -10.57
C VAL A 182 -12.76 -15.14 -11.47
N VAL A 183 -13.89 -15.34 -12.13
CA VAL A 183 -14.49 -14.33 -13.02
C VAL A 183 -14.82 -13.04 -12.25
N GLU A 184 -15.34 -13.14 -11.03
CA GLU A 184 -15.62 -11.99 -10.17
C GLU A 184 -14.37 -11.14 -9.89
N ILE A 185 -13.23 -11.76 -9.57
CA ILE A 185 -11.96 -11.05 -9.31
C ILE A 185 -11.47 -10.32 -10.57
N TRP A 186 -11.57 -10.95 -11.74
CA TRP A 186 -11.17 -10.36 -13.03
C TRP A 186 -12.05 -9.16 -13.41
N VAL A 187 -13.37 -9.29 -13.21
CA VAL A 187 -14.31 -8.18 -13.45
C VAL A 187 -14.01 -7.01 -12.52
N LEU A 188 -13.78 -7.28 -11.22
CA LEU A 188 -13.39 -6.23 -10.26
C LEU A 188 -12.07 -5.55 -10.65
N ALA A 189 -11.07 -6.30 -11.09
CA ALA A 189 -9.80 -5.74 -11.57
C ALA A 189 -10.03 -4.79 -12.75
N ALA A 190 -10.81 -5.20 -13.76
CA ALA A 190 -11.14 -4.37 -14.91
C ALA A 190 -11.92 -3.11 -14.50
N CYS A 191 -12.90 -3.25 -13.61
CA CYS A 191 -13.66 -2.12 -13.08
C CYS A 191 -12.74 -1.09 -12.39
N PHE A 192 -11.85 -1.53 -11.49
CA PHE A 192 -10.93 -0.61 -10.83
C PHE A 192 -10.01 0.12 -11.81
N TRP A 193 -9.49 -0.56 -12.83
CA TRP A 193 -8.68 0.09 -13.87
C TRP A 193 -9.45 1.13 -14.66
N ILE A 194 -10.72 0.87 -14.99
CA ILE A 194 -11.58 1.87 -15.65
C ILE A 194 -11.79 3.08 -14.73
N LEU A 195 -12.08 2.83 -13.43
CA LEU A 195 -12.25 3.91 -12.46
C LEU A 195 -10.98 4.74 -12.31
N VAL A 196 -9.79 4.12 -12.29
CA VAL A 196 -8.51 4.84 -12.29
C VAL A 196 -8.42 5.82 -13.45
N ILE A 197 -8.68 5.34 -14.67
CA ILE A 197 -8.60 6.17 -15.88
C ILE A 197 -9.60 7.34 -15.79
N MET A 198 -10.82 7.06 -15.32
CA MET A 198 -11.83 8.10 -15.15
C MET A 198 -11.41 9.15 -14.11
N PHE A 199 -11.05 8.72 -12.90
CA PHE A 199 -10.75 9.65 -11.80
C PHE A 199 -9.45 10.43 -12.00
N ASP A 200 -8.42 9.80 -12.59
CA ASP A 200 -7.16 10.46 -12.93
C ASP A 200 -7.36 11.56 -14.01
N THR A 201 -8.28 11.31 -14.96
CA THR A 201 -8.56 12.28 -16.03
C THR A 201 -9.50 13.40 -15.60
N TYR A 202 -10.55 13.08 -14.83
CA TYR A 202 -11.66 14.02 -14.56
C TYR A 202 -11.59 14.73 -13.21
N ILE A 203 -10.94 14.16 -12.19
CA ILE A 203 -10.93 14.75 -10.83
C ILE A 203 -9.56 15.27 -10.48
N GLU A 204 -8.60 14.37 -10.27
CA GLU A 204 -7.28 14.73 -9.80
C GLU A 204 -6.29 13.62 -10.13
N ARG A 205 -5.08 14.02 -10.52
CA ARG A 205 -4.00 13.07 -10.83
C ARG A 205 -3.67 12.21 -9.62
N VAL A 206 -3.32 10.95 -9.86
CA VAL A 206 -2.91 10.01 -8.81
C VAL A 206 -1.79 10.61 -7.95
N SER A 207 -2.02 10.70 -6.63
CA SER A 207 -1.03 11.21 -5.68
C SER A 207 -1.04 10.40 -4.38
N ARG A 208 0.10 9.80 -4.05
CA ARG A 208 0.30 9.11 -2.76
C ARG A 208 0.29 10.06 -1.59
N ARG A 209 0.97 11.20 -1.72
CA ARG A 209 1.10 12.22 -0.64
C ARG A 209 -0.27 12.65 -0.12
N MET A 210 -1.24 12.76 -1.03
CA MET A 210 -2.61 13.14 -0.71
C MET A 210 -3.49 11.92 -0.41
N CYS A 211 -3.08 10.72 -0.81
CA CYS A 211 -3.89 9.50 -0.78
C CYS A 211 -5.31 9.74 -1.34
N ASN A 212 -5.36 10.35 -2.53
CA ASN A 212 -6.60 10.78 -3.15
C ASN A 212 -7.43 9.63 -3.73
N PHE A 213 -8.63 9.92 -4.23
CA PHE A 213 -9.54 8.92 -4.77
C PHE A 213 -8.90 8.09 -5.89
N SER A 214 -8.25 8.77 -6.84
CA SER A 214 -7.55 8.15 -7.96
C SER A 214 -6.46 7.18 -7.48
N TYR A 215 -5.68 7.56 -6.46
CA TYR A 215 -4.69 6.69 -5.83
C TYR A 215 -5.31 5.46 -5.17
N ALA A 216 -6.46 5.60 -4.47
CA ALA A 216 -7.12 4.45 -3.87
C ALA A 216 -7.58 3.43 -4.92
N MET A 217 -8.21 3.90 -6.01
CA MET A 217 -8.61 3.03 -7.12
C MET A 217 -7.40 2.38 -7.79
N LEU A 218 -6.28 3.10 -7.87
CA LEU A 218 -5.03 2.58 -8.43
C LEU A 218 -4.51 1.38 -7.65
N VAL A 219 -4.45 1.53 -6.34
CA VAL A 219 -3.99 0.49 -5.43
C VAL A 219 -4.91 -0.72 -5.54
N PHE A 220 -6.23 -0.53 -5.54
CA PHE A 220 -7.17 -1.63 -5.75
C PHE A 220 -6.97 -2.30 -7.11
N GLY A 221 -6.88 -1.53 -8.20
CA GLY A 221 -6.66 -2.06 -9.55
C GLY A 221 -5.42 -2.94 -9.65
N GLN A 222 -4.29 -2.48 -9.11
CA GLN A 222 -3.06 -3.26 -9.13
C GLN A 222 -3.16 -4.52 -8.26
N ASN A 223 -3.70 -4.44 -7.04
CA ASN A 223 -3.82 -5.60 -6.15
C ASN A 223 -4.76 -6.66 -6.75
N PHE A 224 -5.90 -6.25 -7.29
CA PHE A 224 -6.84 -7.15 -7.95
C PHE A 224 -6.29 -7.72 -9.26
N GLN A 225 -5.46 -6.97 -10.00
CA GLN A 225 -4.75 -7.51 -11.15
C GLN A 225 -3.74 -8.60 -10.75
N VAL A 226 -2.97 -8.39 -9.68
CA VAL A 226 -2.05 -9.42 -9.16
C VAL A 226 -2.83 -10.66 -8.71
N LEU A 227 -3.93 -10.49 -7.97
CA LEU A 227 -4.82 -11.60 -7.60
C LEU A 227 -5.38 -12.32 -8.84
N SER A 228 -5.79 -11.58 -9.86
CA SER A 228 -6.27 -12.15 -11.13
C SER A 228 -5.21 -13.03 -11.80
N ILE A 229 -3.95 -12.56 -11.85
CA ILE A 229 -2.83 -13.34 -12.38
C ILE A 229 -2.59 -14.59 -11.53
N LEU A 230 -2.60 -14.48 -10.21
CA LEU A 230 -2.44 -15.64 -9.31
C LEU A 230 -3.57 -16.67 -9.49
N THR A 231 -4.81 -16.22 -9.72
CA THR A 231 -5.92 -17.15 -10.00
C THR A 231 -5.75 -17.93 -11.30
N LEU A 232 -4.92 -17.49 -12.25
CA LEU A 232 -4.61 -18.28 -13.44
C LEU A 232 -3.89 -19.59 -13.10
N ALA A 233 -3.16 -19.62 -11.97
CA ALA A 233 -2.53 -20.84 -11.48
C ALA A 233 -3.56 -21.93 -11.16
N VAL A 234 -4.83 -21.59 -10.90
CA VAL A 234 -5.92 -22.56 -10.69
C VAL A 234 -6.23 -23.36 -11.97
N PHE A 235 -5.93 -22.81 -13.15
CA PHE A 235 -6.06 -23.54 -14.42
C PHE A 235 -4.85 -24.42 -14.73
N ALA A 236 -3.75 -24.31 -13.95
CA ALA A 236 -2.61 -25.19 -14.11
C ALA A 236 -2.89 -26.58 -13.50
N PRO A 237 -2.43 -27.67 -14.14
CA PRO A 237 -2.71 -29.04 -13.69
C PRO A 237 -2.03 -29.41 -12.35
N TYR A 238 -1.01 -28.65 -11.93
CA TYR A 238 -0.28 -28.87 -10.68
C TYR A 238 -0.87 -28.04 -9.52
N LYS A 239 -1.59 -28.71 -8.62
CA LYS A 239 -2.22 -28.10 -7.41
C LYS A 239 -1.30 -28.04 -6.20
N LYS A 240 -0.05 -27.62 -6.39
CA LYS A 240 0.86 -27.38 -5.25
C LYS A 240 1.31 -25.93 -5.28
N ASN A 241 1.20 -25.25 -4.14
CA ASN A 241 1.75 -23.91 -3.97
C ASN A 241 3.23 -23.92 -4.33
N LEU A 242 3.72 -22.81 -4.88
CA LEU A 242 5.14 -22.68 -5.13
C LEU A 242 5.87 -22.66 -3.78
N VAL A 243 7.00 -23.37 -3.67
CA VAL A 243 7.80 -23.41 -2.43
C VAL A 243 8.19 -22.00 -1.97
N LEU A 244 8.46 -21.12 -2.93
CA LEU A 244 8.78 -19.72 -2.65
C LEU A 244 7.56 -18.96 -2.09
N GLU A 245 6.35 -19.24 -2.56
CA GLU A 245 5.12 -18.65 -2.04
C GLU A 245 4.90 -19.05 -0.58
N ASP A 246 5.08 -20.34 -0.26
CA ASP A 246 5.03 -20.82 1.12
C ASP A 246 6.13 -20.20 1.99
N ALA A 247 7.33 -19.95 1.42
CA ALA A 247 8.43 -19.29 2.12
C ALA A 247 8.10 -17.82 2.49
N PHE A 248 7.56 -17.05 1.54
CA PHE A 248 7.11 -15.68 1.81
C PHE A 248 5.92 -15.64 2.78
N ASN A 249 4.95 -16.54 2.64
CA ASN A 249 3.78 -16.62 3.51
C ASN A 249 4.15 -16.94 4.97
N GLN A 250 5.18 -17.75 5.22
CA GLN A 250 5.59 -18.12 6.57
C GLN A 250 6.25 -16.97 7.36
N ASN A 251 7.05 -16.13 6.69
CA ASN A 251 7.86 -15.10 7.33
C ASN A 251 7.58 -13.69 6.76
N MET A 252 6.30 -13.35 6.50
CA MET A 252 5.91 -12.13 5.78
C MET A 252 6.44 -10.83 6.39
N LEU A 253 6.45 -10.71 7.74
CA LEU A 253 7.02 -9.55 8.41
C LEU A 253 8.55 -9.51 8.29
N GLY A 254 9.21 -10.67 8.44
CA GLY A 254 10.66 -10.78 8.35
C GLY A 254 11.18 -10.44 6.95
N SER A 255 10.52 -10.97 5.91
CA SER A 255 10.85 -10.65 4.51
C SER A 255 10.56 -9.19 4.17
N PHE A 256 9.51 -8.59 4.74
CA PHE A 256 9.24 -7.15 4.62
C PHE A 256 10.34 -6.28 5.26
N LEU A 257 10.83 -6.65 6.45
CA LEU A 257 11.92 -5.92 7.11
C LEU A 257 13.24 -6.06 6.37
N LEU A 258 13.55 -7.28 5.91
CA LEU A 258 14.73 -7.54 5.10
C LEU A 258 14.70 -6.71 3.81
N ALA A 259 13.54 -6.63 3.15
CA ALA A 259 13.34 -5.80 1.97
C ALA A 259 13.64 -4.31 2.24
N ASN A 260 13.14 -3.77 3.36
CA ASN A 260 13.42 -2.37 3.75
C ASN A 260 14.92 -2.15 4.00
N ILE A 261 15.58 -3.03 4.77
CA ILE A 261 17.02 -2.93 5.06
C ILE A 261 17.85 -3.00 3.77
N LEU A 262 17.54 -3.93 2.88
CA LEU A 262 18.23 -4.06 1.60
C LEU A 262 18.01 -2.84 0.71
N THR A 263 16.81 -2.25 0.72
CA THR A 263 16.49 -1.04 -0.04
C THR A 263 17.28 0.16 0.50
N ASP A 264 17.34 0.32 1.82
CA ASP A 264 18.13 1.37 2.46
C ASP A 264 19.63 1.19 2.16
N LEU A 265 20.14 -0.04 2.22
CA LEU A 265 21.53 -0.34 1.86
C LEU A 265 21.87 0.04 0.41
N VAL A 266 20.97 -0.27 -0.53
CA VAL A 266 21.12 0.12 -1.95
C VAL A 266 21.14 1.63 -2.10
N ASN A 267 20.22 2.34 -1.43
CA ASN A 267 20.14 3.79 -1.52
C ASN A 267 21.33 4.51 -0.88
N LEU A 268 21.98 3.90 0.12
CA LEU A 268 23.20 4.43 0.74
C LEU A 268 24.46 4.14 -0.09
N SER A 269 24.48 3.02 -0.81
CA SER A 269 25.65 2.59 -1.58
C SER A 269 25.69 3.15 -3.01
N VAL A 270 24.53 3.49 -3.59
CA VAL A 270 24.41 3.96 -4.97
C VAL A 270 23.53 5.19 -5.02
N ASN A 271 23.98 6.23 -5.75
CA ASN A 271 23.13 7.37 -6.08
C ASN A 271 22.09 6.97 -7.13
N THR A 272 20.97 6.43 -6.65
CA THR A 272 19.88 5.88 -7.46
C THR A 272 19.25 6.90 -8.40
N LEU A 273 19.28 8.20 -8.06
CA LEU A 273 18.75 9.29 -8.88
C LEU A 273 19.53 9.48 -10.20
N SER A 274 20.82 9.13 -10.19
CA SER A 274 21.72 9.27 -11.34
C SER A 274 21.97 7.96 -12.09
N ALA A 275 21.40 6.84 -11.62
CA ALA A 275 21.66 5.52 -12.16
C ALA A 275 21.08 5.35 -13.58
N SER A 276 21.86 4.76 -14.48
CA SER A 276 21.38 4.40 -15.83
C SER A 276 20.31 3.32 -15.77
N SER A 277 19.45 3.22 -16.79
CA SER A 277 18.39 2.19 -16.84
C SER A 277 18.92 0.77 -16.71
N LEU A 278 20.10 0.47 -17.27
CA LEU A 278 20.72 -0.85 -17.18
C LEU A 278 21.25 -1.12 -15.77
N THR A 279 21.88 -0.11 -15.15
CA THR A 279 22.33 -0.19 -13.75
C THR A 279 21.16 -0.40 -12.80
N ALA A 280 20.06 0.34 -13.00
CA ALA A 280 18.84 0.20 -12.22
C ALA A 280 18.23 -1.20 -12.38
N LEU A 281 18.18 -1.74 -13.59
CA LEU A 281 17.70 -3.11 -13.84
C LEU A 281 18.59 -4.13 -13.13
N ALA A 282 19.91 -4.01 -13.24
CA ALA A 282 20.85 -4.92 -12.59
C ALA A 282 20.71 -4.89 -11.06
N ILE A 283 20.59 -3.70 -10.46
CA ILE A 283 20.36 -3.52 -9.03
C ILE A 283 19.04 -4.17 -8.61
N LEU A 284 17.95 -3.92 -9.34
CA LEU A 284 16.63 -4.50 -9.04
C LEU A 284 16.64 -6.04 -9.17
N SER A 285 17.31 -6.59 -10.19
CA SER A 285 17.47 -8.04 -10.34
C SER A 285 18.29 -8.65 -9.22
N ALA A 286 19.42 -8.03 -8.84
CA ALA A 286 20.25 -8.49 -7.73
C ALA A 286 19.52 -8.41 -6.38
N TYR A 287 18.78 -7.32 -6.15
CA TYR A 287 17.93 -7.12 -4.99
C TYR A 287 16.86 -8.22 -4.89
N ALA A 288 16.09 -8.45 -5.98
CA ALA A 288 15.04 -9.46 -6.01
C ALA A 288 15.61 -10.87 -5.82
N PHE A 289 16.74 -11.19 -6.47
CA PHE A 289 17.42 -12.46 -6.29
C PHE A 289 17.88 -12.68 -4.85
N THR A 290 18.50 -11.68 -4.24
CA THR A 290 18.98 -11.75 -2.85
C THR A 290 17.81 -11.97 -1.89
N LEU A 291 16.72 -11.21 -2.06
CA LEU A 291 15.51 -11.33 -1.23
C LEU A 291 14.89 -12.74 -1.33
N CYS A 292 14.77 -13.27 -2.55
CA CYS A 292 14.26 -14.62 -2.80
C CYS A 292 15.17 -15.70 -2.21
N MET A 293 16.49 -15.57 -2.37
CA MET A 293 17.46 -16.53 -1.86
C MET A 293 17.46 -16.57 -0.33
N VAL A 294 17.51 -15.41 0.33
CA VAL A 294 17.47 -15.35 1.81
C VAL A 294 16.15 -15.89 2.34
N THR A 295 15.03 -15.50 1.75
CA THR A 295 13.71 -16.00 2.17
C THR A 295 13.57 -17.51 1.94
N GLY A 296 14.04 -18.02 0.80
CA GLY A 296 14.06 -19.46 0.51
C GLY A 296 14.97 -20.26 1.44
N LEU A 297 16.16 -19.74 1.76
CA LEU A 297 17.10 -20.37 2.70
C LEU A 297 16.55 -20.38 4.13
N THR A 298 15.95 -19.29 4.59
CA THR A 298 15.32 -19.25 5.94
C THR A 298 14.20 -20.27 6.07
N HIS A 299 13.39 -20.44 5.01
CA HIS A 299 12.36 -21.47 4.94
C HIS A 299 12.94 -22.89 4.92
N PHE A 300 13.98 -23.14 4.12
CA PHE A 300 14.67 -24.43 4.06
C PHE A 300 15.30 -24.81 5.40
N CYS A 301 15.90 -23.84 6.11
CA CYS A 301 16.45 -24.02 7.45
C CYS A 301 15.38 -24.15 8.55
N GLY A 302 14.08 -24.05 8.21
CA GLY A 302 12.98 -24.14 9.18
C GLY A 302 12.91 -22.97 10.17
N VAL A 303 13.63 -21.87 9.91
CA VAL A 303 13.66 -20.71 10.80
C VAL A 303 12.38 -19.93 10.61
N ARG A 304 11.47 -20.06 11.58
CA ARG A 304 10.29 -19.20 11.66
C ARG A 304 10.66 -17.94 12.41
N ILE A 305 10.78 -16.84 11.66
CA ILE A 305 10.83 -15.49 12.23
C ILE A 305 9.38 -15.11 12.54
N LYS A 306 8.75 -15.88 13.42
CA LYS A 306 7.56 -15.43 14.13
C LYS A 306 8.05 -14.53 15.23
N PHE A 307 8.25 -13.27 14.87
CA PHE A 307 7.87 -12.26 15.82
C PHE A 307 6.36 -12.45 15.99
N TRP A 308 5.99 -13.12 17.11
CA TRP A 308 4.64 -13.43 17.62
C TRP A 308 3.75 -14.38 16.81
#